data_AF-A0A6P6N4Z7-F1
#
_entry.id   AF-A0A6P6N4Z7-F1
#
_cell.length_a   1.000
_cell.length_b   1.000
_cell.length_c   1.000
_cell.angle_alpha   90.00
_cell.angle_beta   90.00
_cell.angle_gamma   90.00
#
_symmetry.space_group_name_H-M   'P 1'
#
loop_
_entity.id
_entity.type
_entity.pdbx_description
1 polymer ?
#
loop_
_entity_poly.entity_id
_entity_poly.type
_entity_poly.pdbx_seq_one_letter_code
_entity_poly.pdbx_strand_id
1 'polypeptide(L)'
;MAEHTVEQGKEEEKEEPQMVKDLRTAVGWLRDNCHSFRGSVQEPSYLDLKKEDQEEALLKLDRAERKDDLELAKKPFMFQFQFQQDMEVFLFECHDERHLRINSMFMEF
;
A
#
# COMPACT_ATOMS: atom_id res chain seq x y z
N MET A 1 -42.16 -32.46 -11.24
CA MET A 1 -41.67 -32.61 -9.86
C MET A 1 -40.33 -31.92 -9.78
N ALA A 2 -40.15 -31.19 -8.70
CA ALA A 2 -39.11 -30.21 -8.49
C ALA A 2 -37.74 -30.85 -8.20
N GLU A 3 -36.79 -29.97 -7.85
CA GLU A 3 -35.52 -30.21 -7.16
C GLU A 3 -34.29 -30.33 -8.08
N HIS A 4 -33.19 -29.59 -7.90
CA HIS A 4 -32.80 -28.58 -6.92
C HIS A 4 -31.62 -27.77 -7.49
N THR A 5 -31.58 -26.51 -7.07
CA THR A 5 -30.51 -25.51 -7.14
C THR A 5 -29.19 -26.03 -6.55
N VAL A 6 -28.05 -25.71 -7.17
CA VAL A 6 -26.81 -25.39 -6.43
C VAL A 6 -26.13 -24.25 -7.17
N GLU A 7 -26.32 -23.05 -6.63
CA GLU A 7 -25.45 -21.89 -6.86
C GLU A 7 -24.06 -22.26 -6.33
N GLN A 8 -23.07 -22.39 -7.23
CA GLN A 8 -21.68 -22.40 -6.81
C GLN A 8 -21.17 -20.95 -6.88
N GLY A 9 -21.48 -20.18 -5.84
CA GLY A 9 -20.68 -19.03 -5.48
C GLY A 9 -19.30 -19.56 -5.08
N LYS A 10 -18.32 -19.43 -5.99
CA LYS A 10 -16.92 -19.51 -5.60
C LYS A 10 -16.67 -18.35 -4.64
N GLU A 11 -16.56 -18.64 -3.35
CA GLU A 11 -15.80 -17.79 -2.46
C GLU A 11 -14.36 -17.77 -2.99
N GLU A 12 -14.08 -16.80 -3.86
CA GLU A 12 -12.72 -16.40 -4.19
C GLU A 12 -12.10 -15.94 -2.87
N GLU A 13 -11.22 -16.76 -2.30
CA GLU A 13 -10.16 -16.25 -1.43
C GLU A 13 -9.49 -15.13 -2.22
N LYS A 14 -9.87 -13.88 -1.94
CA LYS A 14 -9.25 -12.70 -2.52
C LYS A 14 -7.81 -12.71 -2.06
N GLU A 15 -6.94 -13.29 -2.88
CA GLU A 15 -5.51 -13.23 -2.64
C GLU A 15 -5.12 -11.76 -2.44
N GLU A 16 -4.46 -11.47 -1.31
CA GLU A 16 -4.04 -10.12 -1.00
C GLU A 16 -3.15 -9.59 -2.14
N PRO A 17 -3.43 -8.40 -2.71
CA PRO A 17 -2.67 -7.87 -3.84
C PRO A 17 -1.18 -7.79 -3.53
N GLN A 18 -0.32 -8.10 -4.50
CA GLN A 18 1.14 -8.08 -4.31
C GLN A 18 1.64 -6.75 -3.73
N MET A 19 1.05 -5.63 -4.16
CA MET A 19 1.39 -4.30 -3.64
C MET A 19 1.20 -4.19 -2.13
N VAL A 20 0.18 -4.85 -1.56
CA VAL A 20 -0.06 -4.84 -0.11
C VAL A 20 0.97 -5.70 0.63
N LYS A 21 1.36 -6.85 0.05
CA LYS A 21 2.45 -7.68 0.59
C LYS A 21 3.78 -6.90 0.62
N ASP A 22 4.07 -6.19 -0.47
CA ASP A 22 5.25 -5.32 -0.58
C ASP A 22 5.19 -4.19 0.45
N LEU A 23 4.01 -3.57 0.62
CA LEU A 23 3.76 -2.51 1.61
C LEU A 23 4.07 -2.98 3.04
N ARG A 24 3.56 -4.15 3.43
CA ARG A 24 3.81 -4.75 4.75
C ARG A 24 5.30 -5.04 4.95
N THR A 25 5.96 -5.56 3.91
CA THR A 25 7.41 -5.85 3.94
C THR A 25 8.23 -4.58 4.15
N ALA A 26 7.90 -3.51 3.42
CA ALA A 26 8.57 -2.23 3.54
C ALA A 26 8.32 -1.54 4.89
N VAL A 27 7.11 -1.65 5.45
CA VAL A 27 6.83 -1.18 6.82
C VAL A 27 7.63 -1.95 7.86
N GLY A 28 7.75 -3.27 7.72
CA GLY A 28 8.61 -4.07 8.59
C GLY A 28 10.05 -3.54 8.60
N TRP A 29 10.63 -3.36 7.41
CA TRP A 29 11.97 -2.81 7.28
C TRP A 29 12.10 -1.39 7.85
N LEU A 30 11.12 -0.52 7.56
CA LEU A 30 11.08 0.85 8.08
C LEU A 30 11.14 0.87 9.60
N ARG A 31 10.34 0.03 10.27
CA ARG A 31 10.28 -0.05 11.73
C ARG A 31 11.60 -0.55 12.32
N ASP A 32 12.23 -1.54 11.70
CA ASP A 32 13.53 -2.06 12.12
C ASP A 32 14.66 -1.03 11.94
N ASN A 33 14.56 -0.17 10.93
CA ASN A 33 15.60 0.79 10.53
C ASN A 33 15.24 2.25 10.85
N CYS A 34 14.17 2.49 11.61
CA CYS A 34 13.63 3.84 11.83
C CYS A 34 14.64 4.80 12.46
N HIS A 35 15.58 4.27 13.24
CA HIS A 35 16.68 4.99 13.87
C HIS A 35 17.72 5.56 12.89
N SER A 36 17.72 5.10 11.63
CA SER A 36 18.63 5.58 10.60
C SER A 36 18.14 6.86 9.90
N PHE A 37 16.87 7.21 10.06
CA PHE A 37 16.29 8.41 9.47
C PHE A 37 16.49 9.63 10.36
N ARG A 38 16.69 10.78 9.74
CA ARG A 38 16.86 12.05 10.46
C ARG A 38 15.53 12.64 10.90
N GLY A 39 14.49 12.43 10.10
CA GLY A 39 13.15 12.99 10.31
C GLY A 39 12.11 11.92 10.62
N SER A 40 10.88 12.41 10.85
CA SER A 40 9.73 11.53 11.00
C SER A 40 9.37 10.89 9.67
N VAL A 41 8.97 9.62 9.72
CA VAL A 41 8.35 8.89 8.61
C VAL A 41 6.95 8.47 9.04
N GLN A 42 5.95 8.76 8.21
CA GLN A 42 4.60 8.25 8.40
C GLN A 42 4.39 7.00 7.54
N GLU A 43 3.88 5.97 8.17
CA GLU A 43 3.50 4.73 7.50
C GLU A 43 2.26 4.91 6.63
N PRO A 44 2.06 4.05 5.62
CA PRO A 44 0.86 4.03 4.79
C PRO A 44 -0.39 3.79 5.65
N SER A 45 -1.31 4.74 5.64
CA SER A 45 -2.54 4.67 6.46
C SER A 45 -3.43 3.49 6.11
N TYR A 46 -3.28 2.92 4.90
CA TYR A 46 -3.97 1.71 4.47
C TYR A 46 -3.87 0.56 5.49
N LEU A 47 -2.73 0.40 6.17
CA LEU A 47 -2.54 -0.70 7.11
C LEU A 47 -3.34 -0.55 8.41
N ASP A 48 -3.71 0.69 8.76
CA ASP A 48 -4.53 1.01 9.93
C ASP A 48 -6.04 1.06 9.62
N LEU A 49 -6.41 1.02 8.34
CA LEU A 49 -7.81 0.99 7.91
C LEU A 49 -8.50 -0.32 8.30
N LYS A 50 -9.82 -0.24 8.48
CA LYS A 50 -10.66 -1.43 8.64
C LYS A 50 -10.74 -2.19 7.31
N LYS A 51 -11.09 -3.48 7.37
CA LYS A 51 -11.18 -4.35 6.20
C LYS A 51 -12.06 -3.75 5.08
N GLU A 52 -13.23 -3.22 5.43
CA GLU A 52 -14.16 -2.60 4.45
C GLU A 52 -13.50 -1.39 3.74
N ASP A 53 -12.83 -0.53 4.50
CA ASP A 53 -12.11 0.64 3.96
C ASP A 53 -10.89 0.23 3.12
N GLN A 54 -10.20 -0.86 3.50
CA GLN A 54 -9.11 -1.44 2.72
C GLN A 54 -9.60 -1.97 1.37
N GLU A 55 -10.74 -2.68 1.35
CA GLU A 55 -11.36 -3.15 0.11
C GLU A 55 -11.78 -1.97 -0.78
N GLU A 56 -12.35 -0.92 -0.19
CA GLU A 56 -12.70 0.30 -0.92
C GLU A 56 -11.46 1.01 -1.51
N ALA A 57 -10.38 1.14 -0.75
CA ALA A 57 -9.14 1.76 -1.21
C ALA A 57 -8.53 1.00 -2.39
N LEU A 58 -8.54 -0.34 -2.34
CA LEU A 58 -8.09 -1.19 -3.45
C LEU A 58 -8.98 -1.03 -4.69
N LEU A 59 -10.30 -1.01 -4.51
CA LEU A 59 -11.26 -0.79 -5.61
C LEU A 59 -11.08 0.58 -6.26
N LYS A 60 -10.85 1.63 -5.47
CA LYS A 60 -10.56 2.98 -6.00
C LYS A 60 -9.26 3.01 -6.79
N LEU A 61 -8.24 2.30 -6.34
CA LEU A 61 -6.96 2.20 -7.04
C LEU A 61 -7.08 1.46 -8.37
N ASP A 62 -7.84 0.36 -8.40
CA ASP A 62 -8.10 -0.43 -9.62
C ASP A 62 -8.93 0.34 -10.66
N ARG A 63 -9.93 1.10 -10.20
CA ARG A 63 -10.84 1.88 -11.06
C ARG A 63 -10.31 3.25 -11.47
N ALA A 64 -9.16 3.68 -10.97
CA ALA A 64 -8.61 5.00 -11.27
C ALA A 64 -8.04 5.05 -12.69
N GLU A 65 -8.80 5.64 -13.63
CA GLU A 65 -8.39 5.79 -15.02
C GLU A 65 -7.64 7.10 -15.31
N ARG A 66 -7.99 8.17 -14.58
CA ARG A 66 -7.35 9.49 -14.75
C ARG A 66 -6.16 9.61 -13.83
N LYS A 67 -5.14 10.34 -14.29
CA LYS A 67 -3.90 10.55 -13.53
C LYS A 67 -4.16 11.16 -12.15
N ASP A 68 -4.98 12.21 -12.06
CA ASP A 68 -5.32 12.85 -10.79
C ASP A 68 -6.03 11.90 -9.81
N ASP A 69 -6.98 11.09 -10.33
CA ASP A 69 -7.69 10.09 -9.51
C ASP A 69 -6.73 9.00 -9.03
N LEU A 70 -5.77 8.60 -9.86
CA LEU A 70 -4.75 7.60 -9.51
C LEU A 70 -3.82 8.13 -8.41
N GLU A 71 -3.39 9.39 -8.48
CA GLU A 71 -2.57 10.00 -7.42
C GLU A 71 -3.33 10.06 -6.09
N LEU A 72 -4.62 10.40 -6.11
CA LEU A 72 -5.48 10.37 -4.93
C LEU A 72 -5.70 8.95 -4.40
N ALA A 73 -5.94 7.98 -5.27
CA ALA A 73 -6.16 6.59 -4.90
C ALA A 73 -4.90 5.94 -4.32
N LYS A 74 -3.70 6.40 -4.72
CA LYS A 74 -2.43 5.94 -4.16
C LYS A 74 -2.13 6.47 -2.76
N LYS A 75 -2.69 7.62 -2.35
CA LYS A 75 -2.37 8.27 -1.05
C LYS A 75 -2.41 7.34 0.17
N PRO A 76 -3.41 6.45 0.35
CA PRO A 76 -3.44 5.53 1.49
C PRO A 76 -2.27 4.54 1.51
N PHE A 77 -1.66 4.29 0.35
CA PHE A 77 -0.56 3.34 0.13
C PHE A 77 0.82 4.02 0.11
N MET A 78 0.91 5.31 0.47
CA MET A 78 2.16 6.08 0.43
C MET A 78 2.84 6.15 1.78
N PHE A 79 4.16 5.96 1.77
CA PHE A 79 5.03 6.40 2.86
C PHE A 79 5.27 7.90 2.75
N GLN A 80 5.21 8.63 3.87
CA GLN A 80 5.45 10.08 3.86
C GLN A 80 6.68 10.41 4.70
N PHE A 81 7.68 11.00 4.07
CA PHE A 81 8.96 11.33 4.69
C PHE A 81 9.05 12.83 4.97
N GLN A 82 9.57 13.20 6.13
CA GLN A 82 9.88 14.61 6.41
C GLN A 82 11.03 15.14 5.55
N PHE A 83 12.04 14.31 5.27
CA PHE A 83 13.21 14.69 4.49
C PHE A 83 13.35 13.84 3.23
N GLN A 84 13.69 14.48 2.12
CA GLN A 84 13.95 13.80 0.86
C GLN A 84 15.08 12.78 0.97
N GLN A 85 16.15 13.08 1.72
CA GLN A 85 17.28 12.17 1.88
C GLN A 85 16.88 10.87 2.57
N ASP A 86 16.00 10.93 3.57
CA ASP A 86 15.48 9.74 4.25
C ASP A 86 14.64 8.89 3.30
N MET A 87 13.84 9.53 2.44
CA MET A 87 13.08 8.87 1.38
C MET A 87 14.01 8.17 0.36
N GLU A 88 15.09 8.82 -0.06
CA GLU A 88 16.06 8.24 -1.01
C GLU A 88 16.74 6.99 -0.44
N VAL A 89 17.13 7.00 0.84
CA VAL A 89 17.69 5.82 1.53
C VAL A 89 16.67 4.69 1.58
N PHE A 90 15.42 5.01 1.93
CA PHE A 90 14.34 4.03 1.98
C PHE A 90 14.01 3.42 0.61
N LEU A 91 13.96 4.26 -0.43
CA LEU A 91 13.71 3.81 -1.80
C LEU A 91 14.84 2.92 -2.31
N PHE A 92 16.09 3.29 -2.07
CA PHE A 92 17.23 2.46 -2.45
C PHE A 92 17.12 1.05 -1.85
N GLU A 93 16.84 0.93 -0.56
CA GLU A 93 16.69 -0.39 0.06
C GLU A 93 15.42 -1.13 -0.45
N CYS A 94 14.27 -0.47 -0.42
CA CYS A 94 13.00 -1.17 -0.66
C CYS A 94 12.75 -1.42 -2.15
N HIS A 95 13.02 -0.45 -3.00
CA HIS A 95 12.77 -0.54 -4.44
C HIS A 95 13.96 -1.14 -5.20
N ASP A 96 15.18 -0.66 -4.97
CA ASP A 96 16.34 -1.11 -5.75
C ASP A 96 16.88 -2.46 -5.26
N GLU A 97 17.13 -2.63 -3.97
CA GLU A 97 17.69 -3.88 -3.42
C GLU A 97 16.65 -5.01 -3.27
N ARG A 98 15.43 -4.66 -2.83
CA ARG A 98 14.37 -5.65 -2.52
C ARG A 98 13.28 -5.76 -3.59
N HIS A 99 13.33 -4.93 -4.63
CA HIS A 99 12.36 -4.92 -5.74
C HIS A 99 10.89 -4.77 -5.31
N LEU A 100 10.62 -4.09 -4.19
CA LEU A 100 9.28 -3.86 -3.67
C LEU A 100 8.58 -2.74 -4.45
N ARG A 101 7.30 -2.94 -4.76
CA ARG A 101 6.46 -1.93 -5.43
C ARG A 101 5.75 -1.05 -4.41
N ILE A 102 6.47 -0.03 -3.95
CA ILE A 102 5.99 0.91 -2.93
C ILE A 102 5.83 2.32 -3.52
N ASN A 103 4.94 3.11 -2.91
CA ASN A 103 4.78 4.53 -3.24
C ASN A 103 5.30 5.35 -2.07
N SER A 104 6.03 6.43 -2.34
CA SER A 104 6.52 7.35 -1.32
C SER A 104 6.40 8.79 -1.79
N MET A 105 6.29 9.70 -0.82
CA MET A 105 6.38 11.14 -1.03
C MET A 105 7.13 11.77 0.13
N PHE A 106 7.67 12.96 -0.09
CA PHE A 106 8.17 13.80 0.99
C PHE A 106 7.15 14.91 1.31
N MET A 107 7.11 15.35 2.55
CA MET A 107 6.23 16.42 3.01
C MET A 107 6.87 17.75 2.62
N GLU A 108 6.24 18.51 1.72
CA GLU A 108 6.62 19.90 1.47
C GLU A 108 6.13 20.77 2.65
N PHE A 109 7.07 21.36 3.39
CA PHE A 109 6.81 22.30 4.49
C PHE A 109 7.22 23.72 4.10
#